data_AF-A0A256XKC8-F1
#
_entry.id   AF-A0A256XKC8-F1
#
_cell.length_a   1.000
_cell.length_b   1.000
_cell.length_c   1.000
_cell.angle_alpha   90.00
_cell.angle_beta   90.00
_cell.angle_gamma   90.00
#
_symmetry.space_group_name_H-M   'P 1'
#
loop_
_entity.id
_entity.type
_entity.pdbx_description
1 polymer ?
#
loop_
_entity_poly.entity_id
_entity_poly.type
_entity_poly.pdbx_seq_one_letter_code
_entity_poly.pdbx_strand_id
1 'polypeptide(L)'
;LFKASKIVTNFEADGTLVKHILFNTKRLGLMYFAEKSQGEFNIKLTLDGPASLLRQVERYGTRLAKLLPYIIIAKKWNLLADILYNKRHYTFQIDSSKRHLFPDIELKLVEYDSSIEEHFYKRFRTLGSKWIIRREPEPILVGNHIFIPDFSFECMGRKVYLEIMGFWTPEYLKRKVEKLSKVRDIDLIIAVQKDFAATSEVKSLPHTVIVYKNKLPAPDVYRKLKEFEPKVDKKKKEEKKIEVPQEVRKILKDIKTISLRELLELLKEYNFTVEQVVEIVEKEGFIVEWKSLELNNVIVKRRS
;
A
#
# COMPACT_ATOMS: atom_id res chain seq x y z
N LEU A 1 2.33 -30.59 3.64
CA LEU A 1 2.76 -29.16 3.64
C LEU A 1 2.42 -28.40 4.92
N PHE A 2 1.40 -28.78 5.71
CA PHE A 2 1.10 -28.10 7.00
C PHE A 2 2.25 -28.09 8.01
N LYS A 3 3.13 -29.11 7.99
CA LYS A 3 4.33 -29.19 8.82
C LYS A 3 5.58 -28.56 8.19
N ALA A 4 5.44 -27.90 7.05
CA ALA A 4 6.58 -27.26 6.39
C ALA A 4 6.98 -25.99 7.15
N SER A 5 8.28 -25.76 7.31
CA SER A 5 8.84 -24.50 7.79
C SER A 5 9.04 -23.51 6.64
N LYS A 6 9.26 -24.01 5.42
CA LYS A 6 9.46 -23.22 4.22
C LYS A 6 8.99 -24.00 3.00
N ILE A 7 8.45 -23.30 2.03
CA ILE A 7 8.06 -23.85 0.73
C ILE A 7 8.65 -22.97 -0.35
N VAL A 8 9.34 -23.57 -1.31
CA VAL A 8 9.85 -22.89 -2.50
C VAL A 8 9.19 -23.53 -3.69
N THR A 9 8.53 -22.73 -4.52
CA THR A 9 8.00 -23.19 -5.79
C THR A 9 8.60 -22.37 -6.93
N ASN A 10 9.03 -23.06 -7.98
CA ASN A 10 9.43 -22.42 -9.22
C ASN A 10 8.42 -22.81 -10.29
N PHE A 11 8.00 -21.86 -11.10
CA PHE A 11 7.01 -22.11 -12.15
C PHE A 11 7.28 -21.24 -13.39
N GLU A 12 6.81 -21.74 -14.52
CA GLU A 12 6.79 -21.03 -15.79
C GLU A 12 5.36 -20.56 -16.07
N ALA A 13 5.17 -19.24 -16.10
CA ALA A 13 3.86 -18.62 -16.27
C ALA A 13 3.94 -17.32 -17.08
N ASP A 14 2.89 -17.01 -17.83
CA ASP A 14 2.75 -15.68 -18.45
C ASP A 14 2.46 -14.59 -17.40
N GLY A 15 2.53 -13.32 -17.81
CA GLY A 15 2.33 -12.19 -16.90
C GLY A 15 0.98 -12.20 -16.18
N THR A 16 -0.08 -12.70 -16.84
CA THR A 16 -1.42 -12.77 -16.26
C THR A 16 -1.49 -13.80 -15.15
N LEU A 17 -1.00 -15.02 -15.40
CA LEU A 17 -0.97 -16.08 -14.40
C LEU A 17 -0.05 -15.72 -13.23
N VAL A 18 1.13 -15.14 -13.51
CA VAL A 18 2.03 -14.63 -12.45
C VAL A 18 1.29 -13.61 -11.57
N LYS A 19 0.64 -12.62 -12.18
CA LYS A 19 -0.12 -11.60 -11.45
C LYS A 19 -1.20 -12.22 -10.56
N HIS A 20 -1.99 -13.15 -11.09
CA HIS A 20 -3.05 -13.81 -10.32
C HIS A 20 -2.50 -14.63 -9.15
N ILE A 21 -1.43 -15.42 -9.36
CA ILE A 21 -0.80 -16.21 -8.29
C ILE A 21 -0.30 -15.28 -7.18
N LEU A 22 0.40 -14.20 -7.53
CA LEU A 22 0.96 -13.29 -6.54
C LEU A 22 -0.11 -12.48 -5.80
N PHE A 23 -1.16 -12.03 -6.51
CA PHE A 23 -2.31 -11.36 -5.88
C PHE A 23 -3.02 -12.31 -4.92
N ASN A 24 -3.30 -13.55 -5.34
CA ASN A 24 -3.89 -14.56 -4.47
C ASN A 24 -3.00 -14.86 -3.26
N THR A 25 -1.68 -14.94 -3.45
CA THR A 25 -0.72 -15.11 -2.35
C THR A 25 -0.85 -13.98 -1.32
N LYS A 26 -0.92 -12.72 -1.81
CA LYS A 26 -1.08 -11.53 -0.98
C LYS A 26 -2.43 -11.50 -0.26
N ARG A 27 -3.54 -11.75 -0.97
CA ARG A 27 -4.91 -11.77 -0.42
C ARG A 27 -5.14 -12.90 0.58
N LEU A 28 -4.48 -14.03 0.38
CA LEU A 28 -4.42 -15.12 1.34
C LEU A 28 -3.50 -14.80 2.52
N GLY A 29 -2.95 -13.59 2.62
CA GLY A 29 -2.11 -13.13 3.73
C GLY A 29 -0.92 -14.04 4.01
N LEU A 30 -0.37 -14.65 2.96
CA LEU A 30 0.77 -15.54 3.06
C LEU A 30 2.05 -14.72 3.17
N MET A 31 2.98 -15.21 3.98
CA MET A 31 4.32 -14.66 4.09
C MET A 31 5.13 -15.14 2.89
N TYR A 32 5.40 -14.24 1.95
CA TYR A 32 6.04 -14.63 0.70
C TYR A 32 7.12 -13.67 0.24
N PHE A 33 7.95 -14.18 -0.68
CA PHE A 33 8.85 -13.42 -1.53
C PHE A 33 8.84 -14.00 -2.93
N ALA A 34 8.73 -13.13 -3.93
CA ALA A 34 8.76 -13.50 -5.33
C ALA A 34 10.01 -12.95 -6.00
N GLU A 35 10.62 -13.75 -6.86
CA GLU A 35 11.85 -13.43 -7.58
C GLU A 35 11.74 -13.92 -9.02
N LYS A 36 12.40 -13.23 -9.94
CA LYS A 36 12.67 -13.81 -11.27
C LYS A 36 13.59 -15.00 -11.09
N SER A 37 13.25 -16.11 -11.74
CA SER A 37 14.12 -17.28 -11.85
C SER A 37 14.80 -17.27 -13.22
N GLN A 38 15.98 -17.88 -13.29
CA GLN A 38 16.68 -18.14 -14.55
C GLN A 38 16.52 -19.61 -14.93
N GLY A 39 16.64 -19.92 -16.22
CA GLY A 39 16.52 -21.29 -16.75
C GLY A 39 15.09 -21.64 -17.15
N GLU A 40 14.66 -22.87 -16.84
CA GLU A 40 13.36 -23.40 -17.27
C GLU A 40 12.15 -22.78 -16.58
N PHE A 41 12.35 -22.08 -15.46
CA PHE A 41 11.31 -21.38 -14.72
C PHE A 41 11.57 -19.88 -14.79
N ASN A 42 10.52 -19.09 -14.88
CA ASN A 42 10.64 -17.63 -14.92
C ASN A 42 10.32 -16.97 -13.57
N ILE A 43 9.58 -17.65 -12.69
CA ILE A 43 9.28 -17.18 -11.32
C ILE A 43 9.74 -18.18 -10.28
N LYS A 44 10.32 -17.66 -9.20
CA LYS A 44 10.54 -18.34 -7.93
C LYS A 44 9.71 -17.67 -6.85
N LEU A 45 8.80 -18.41 -6.25
CA LEU A 45 7.99 -17.97 -5.12
C LEU A 45 8.41 -18.74 -3.86
N THR A 46 8.94 -18.02 -2.89
CA THR A 46 9.27 -18.55 -1.57
C THR A 46 8.18 -18.17 -0.59
N LEU A 47 7.61 -19.16 0.09
CA LEU A 47 6.57 -19.04 1.11
C LEU A 47 7.14 -19.51 2.44
N ASP A 48 6.91 -18.75 3.50
CA ASP A 48 7.10 -19.28 4.84
C ASP A 48 6.02 -20.34 5.11
N GLY A 49 6.44 -21.47 5.66
CA GLY A 49 5.53 -22.58 5.93
C GLY A 49 4.78 -22.41 7.26
N PRO A 50 3.67 -23.12 7.48
CA PRO A 50 2.87 -22.91 8.68
C PRO A 50 3.61 -23.23 9.97
N ALA A 51 4.60 -24.14 9.93
CA ALA A 51 5.42 -24.47 11.08
C ALA A 51 6.44 -23.39 11.46
N SER A 52 6.63 -22.34 10.64
CA SER A 52 7.44 -21.18 11.02
C SER A 52 6.66 -20.16 11.85
N LEU A 53 5.35 -20.37 12.05
CA LEU A 53 4.51 -19.50 12.85
C LEU A 53 4.47 -19.93 14.31
N LEU A 54 4.51 -18.94 15.21
CA LEU A 54 4.33 -19.15 16.64
C LEU A 54 2.86 -19.41 17.03
N ARG A 55 1.89 -18.99 16.21
CA ARG A 55 0.43 -19.08 16.46
C ARG A 55 -0.35 -19.26 15.15
N GLN A 56 -1.58 -19.80 15.24
CA GLN A 56 -2.53 -19.96 14.11
C GLN A 56 -2.03 -20.81 12.92
N VAL A 57 -1.21 -21.82 13.20
CA VAL A 57 -0.65 -22.76 12.21
C VAL A 57 -1.73 -23.36 11.29
N GLU A 58 -2.87 -23.78 11.84
CA GLU A 58 -3.95 -24.38 11.05
C GLU A 58 -4.61 -23.39 10.08
N ARG A 59 -4.94 -22.17 10.55
CA ARG A 59 -5.57 -21.14 9.70
C ARG A 59 -4.64 -20.74 8.56
N TYR A 60 -3.37 -20.51 8.87
CA TYR A 60 -2.37 -20.17 7.87
C TYR A 60 -2.11 -21.33 6.90
N GLY A 61 -2.05 -22.58 7.42
CA GLY A 61 -1.92 -23.78 6.60
C GLY A 61 -3.07 -23.97 5.62
N THR A 62 -4.31 -23.66 6.04
CA THR A 62 -5.48 -23.69 5.15
C THR A 62 -5.40 -22.61 4.07
N ARG A 63 -4.96 -21.38 4.41
CA ARG A 63 -4.73 -20.31 3.41
C ARG A 63 -3.65 -20.72 2.40
N LEU A 64 -2.58 -21.35 2.87
CA LEU A 64 -1.51 -21.88 2.03
C LEU A 64 -2.03 -22.99 1.11
N ALA A 65 -2.84 -23.91 1.62
CA ALA A 65 -3.43 -24.98 0.81
C ALA A 65 -4.32 -24.42 -0.30
N LYS A 66 -5.05 -23.31 -0.05
CA LYS A 66 -5.83 -22.60 -1.07
C LYS A 66 -4.99 -21.97 -2.18
N LEU A 67 -3.71 -21.69 -1.94
CA LEU A 67 -2.82 -21.14 -2.97
C LEU A 67 -2.35 -22.20 -3.97
N LEU A 68 -2.07 -23.42 -3.50
CA LEU A 68 -1.42 -24.47 -4.30
C LEU A 68 -2.10 -24.75 -5.64
N PRO A 69 -3.44 -24.85 -5.73
CA PRO A 69 -4.11 -25.08 -7.01
C PRO A 69 -3.73 -24.04 -8.08
N TYR A 70 -3.55 -22.77 -7.70
CA TYR A 70 -3.18 -21.71 -8.66
C TYR A 70 -1.77 -21.86 -9.22
N ILE A 71 -0.85 -22.41 -8.43
CA ILE A 71 0.51 -22.71 -8.89
C ILE A 71 0.49 -23.89 -9.86
N ILE A 72 -0.32 -24.91 -9.57
CA ILE A 72 -0.41 -26.15 -10.35
C ILE A 72 -0.98 -25.91 -11.76
N ILE A 73 -1.75 -24.82 -11.97
CA ILE A 73 -2.22 -24.39 -13.29
C ILE A 73 -1.05 -24.16 -14.26
N ALA A 74 0.11 -23.69 -13.79
CA ALA A 74 1.28 -23.46 -14.61
C ALA A 74 1.69 -24.73 -15.39
N LYS A 75 2.18 -24.56 -16.62
CA LYS A 75 2.56 -25.71 -17.47
C LYS A 75 3.73 -26.49 -16.86
N LYS A 76 4.74 -25.76 -16.40
CA LYS A 76 5.88 -26.31 -15.65
C LYS A 76 5.91 -25.70 -14.26
N TRP A 77 6.06 -26.56 -13.27
CA TRP A 77 6.25 -26.14 -11.89
C TRP A 77 7.02 -27.21 -11.11
N ASN A 78 7.72 -26.78 -10.09
CA ASN A 78 8.22 -27.63 -9.03
C ASN A 78 7.90 -27.01 -7.67
N LEU A 79 7.83 -27.85 -6.65
CA LEU A 79 7.61 -27.46 -5.28
C LEU A 79 8.56 -28.25 -4.40
N LEU A 80 9.32 -27.52 -3.59
CA LEU A 80 10.22 -28.02 -2.56
C LEU A 80 9.70 -27.52 -1.21
N ALA A 81 9.63 -28.39 -0.22
CA ALA A 81 9.22 -28.01 1.13
C ALA A 81 10.16 -28.59 2.17
N ASP A 82 10.64 -27.73 3.06
CA ASP A 82 11.44 -28.12 4.22
C ASP A 82 10.49 -28.49 5.36
N ILE A 83 10.58 -29.72 5.85
CA ILE A 83 9.69 -30.27 6.88
C ILE A 83 10.53 -30.68 8.10
N LEU A 84 10.19 -30.12 9.26
CA LEU A 84 10.76 -30.55 10.52
C LEU A 84 9.79 -31.54 11.20
N TYR A 85 10.21 -32.79 11.36
CA TYR A 85 9.41 -33.82 12.01
C TYR A 85 10.28 -34.67 12.93
N ASN A 86 9.87 -34.84 14.19
CA ASN A 86 10.62 -35.56 15.22
C ASN A 86 12.10 -35.14 15.30
N LYS A 87 12.37 -33.83 15.32
CA LYS A 87 13.72 -33.23 15.33
C LYS A 87 14.61 -33.61 14.14
N ARG A 88 14.05 -34.19 13.07
CA ARG A 88 14.75 -34.48 11.81
C ARG A 88 14.22 -33.59 10.70
N HIS A 89 15.14 -33.14 9.84
CA HIS A 89 14.84 -32.35 8.66
C HIS A 89 14.57 -33.29 7.49
N TYR A 90 13.45 -33.09 6.82
CA TYR A 90 13.07 -33.79 5.59
C TYR A 90 12.82 -32.76 4.50
N THR A 91 13.14 -33.11 3.26
CA THR A 91 12.77 -32.32 2.09
C THR A 91 11.71 -33.09 1.31
N PHE A 92 10.57 -32.46 1.10
CA PHE A 92 9.53 -32.97 0.21
C PHE A 92 9.65 -32.28 -1.15
N GLN A 93 9.58 -33.05 -2.23
CA GLN A 93 9.64 -32.55 -3.59
C GLN A 93 8.52 -33.14 -4.44
N ILE A 94 7.89 -32.29 -5.25
CA ILE A 94 6.93 -32.69 -6.27
C ILE A 94 6.99 -31.70 -7.44
N ASP A 95 6.67 -32.15 -8.65
CA ASP A 95 6.72 -31.35 -9.87
C ASP A 95 5.53 -31.64 -10.80
N SER A 96 5.50 -30.91 -11.92
CA SER A 96 4.43 -30.97 -12.92
C SER A 96 4.20 -32.36 -13.54
N SER A 97 5.12 -33.33 -13.44
CA SER A 97 4.85 -34.72 -13.85
C SER A 97 3.69 -35.35 -13.06
N LYS A 98 3.45 -34.85 -11.84
CA LYS A 98 2.38 -35.30 -10.95
C LYS A 98 1.14 -34.41 -11.01
N ARG A 99 0.98 -33.57 -12.05
CA ARG A 99 -0.20 -32.70 -12.23
C ARG A 99 -1.53 -33.46 -12.17
N HIS A 100 -1.57 -34.69 -12.68
CA HIS A 100 -2.76 -35.55 -12.67
C HIS A 100 -3.26 -35.92 -11.26
N LEU A 101 -2.48 -35.70 -10.21
CA LEU A 101 -2.90 -35.92 -8.81
C LEU A 101 -3.73 -34.77 -8.25
N PHE A 102 -3.91 -33.68 -9.00
CA PHE A 102 -4.57 -32.47 -8.56
C PHE A 102 -5.81 -32.16 -9.41
N PRO A 103 -6.85 -31.54 -8.83
CA PRO A 103 -8.04 -31.16 -9.57
C PRO A 103 -7.72 -30.02 -10.53
N ASP A 104 -8.42 -30.01 -11.67
CA ASP A 104 -8.48 -28.82 -12.51
C ASP A 104 -9.29 -27.74 -11.79
N ILE A 105 -8.75 -26.53 -11.76
CA ILE A 105 -9.40 -25.37 -11.13
C ILE A 105 -9.40 -24.18 -12.06
N GLU A 106 -10.44 -23.36 -11.93
CA GLU A 106 -10.50 -22.07 -12.61
C GLU A 106 -9.63 -21.03 -11.88
N LEU A 107 -8.86 -20.28 -12.65
CA LEU A 107 -8.07 -19.16 -12.13
C LEU A 107 -9.01 -18.02 -11.70
N LYS A 108 -9.25 -17.89 -10.40
CA LYS A 108 -10.05 -16.81 -9.80
C LYS A 108 -9.22 -15.99 -8.84
N LEU A 109 -9.53 -14.70 -8.74
CA LEU A 109 -8.95 -13.86 -7.69
C LEU A 109 -9.70 -14.11 -6.38
N VAL A 110 -8.96 -14.45 -5.33
CA VAL A 110 -9.50 -14.59 -3.97
C VAL A 110 -10.06 -13.25 -3.52
N GLU A 111 -11.19 -13.23 -2.80
CA GLU A 111 -11.72 -11.98 -2.25
C GLU A 111 -10.73 -11.35 -1.26
N TYR A 112 -10.60 -10.02 -1.33
CA TYR A 112 -9.66 -9.28 -0.50
C TYR A 112 -10.30 -8.93 0.84
N ASP A 113 -9.79 -9.45 1.96
CA ASP A 113 -10.41 -9.30 3.29
C ASP A 113 -9.74 -8.29 4.24
N SER A 114 -8.72 -7.55 3.79
CA SER A 114 -7.97 -6.68 4.70
C SER A 114 -8.70 -5.38 5.02
N SER A 115 -9.35 -5.39 6.18
CA SER A 115 -10.05 -4.24 6.79
C SER A 115 -9.18 -2.99 6.96
N ILE A 116 -7.87 -3.14 7.20
CA ILE A 116 -6.94 -2.00 7.38
C ILE A 116 -6.76 -1.26 6.05
N GLU A 117 -6.43 -2.00 4.99
CA GLU A 117 -6.17 -1.43 3.68
C GLU A 117 -7.46 -0.84 3.08
N GLU A 118 -8.59 -1.54 3.23
CA GLU A 118 -9.88 -1.02 2.78
C GLU A 118 -10.28 0.26 3.54
N HIS A 119 -10.13 0.27 4.86
CA HIS A 119 -10.43 1.46 5.67
C HIS A 119 -9.51 2.63 5.30
N PHE A 120 -8.22 2.38 5.10
CA PHE A 120 -7.27 3.39 4.64
C PHE A 120 -7.67 3.94 3.26
N TYR A 121 -7.99 3.07 2.31
CA TYR A 121 -8.42 3.47 0.96
C TYR A 121 -9.63 4.41 1.00
N LYS A 122 -10.68 4.02 1.72
CA LYS A 122 -11.90 4.83 1.88
C LYS A 122 -11.57 6.20 2.50
N ARG A 123 -10.77 6.22 3.58
CA ARG A 123 -10.38 7.46 4.26
C ARG A 123 -9.48 8.36 3.40
N PHE A 124 -8.57 7.79 2.61
CA PHE A 124 -7.71 8.58 1.75
C PHE A 124 -8.51 9.26 0.64
N ARG A 125 -9.47 8.54 0.03
CA ARG A 125 -10.34 9.13 -1.00
C ARG A 125 -11.18 10.31 -0.49
N THR A 126 -11.57 10.32 0.79
CA THR A 126 -12.32 11.44 1.38
C THR A 126 -11.49 12.70 1.60
N LEU A 127 -10.15 12.65 1.45
CA LEU A 127 -9.28 13.81 1.66
C LEU A 127 -9.36 14.87 0.53
N GLY A 128 -9.96 14.54 -0.62
CA GLY A 128 -9.97 15.44 -1.78
C GLY A 128 -8.57 15.69 -2.37
N SER A 129 -7.61 14.81 -2.11
CA SER A 129 -6.23 14.93 -2.59
C SER A 129 -6.15 14.82 -4.12
N LYS A 130 -5.22 15.56 -4.73
CA LYS A 130 -4.85 15.41 -6.16
C LYS A 130 -4.18 14.07 -6.49
N TRP A 131 -3.75 13.32 -5.48
CA TRP A 131 -3.15 12.00 -5.64
C TRP A 131 -4.22 10.94 -5.89
N ILE A 132 -4.15 10.29 -7.04
CA ILE A 132 -5.01 9.17 -7.40
C ILE A 132 -4.48 7.92 -6.70
N ILE A 133 -5.22 7.43 -5.71
CA ILE A 133 -4.90 6.19 -5.00
C ILE A 133 -5.45 4.98 -5.76
N ARG A 134 -4.61 3.95 -5.95
CA ARG A 134 -5.01 2.63 -6.46
C ARG A 134 -4.56 1.54 -5.48
N ARG A 135 -5.41 0.53 -5.28
CA ARG A 135 -5.11 -0.68 -4.51
C ARG A 135 -4.43 -1.71 -5.39
N GLU A 136 -3.55 -2.51 -4.80
CA GLU A 136 -2.86 -3.64 -5.46
C GLU A 136 -2.40 -3.28 -6.89
N PRO A 137 -1.52 -2.27 -7.04
CA PRO A 137 -0.98 -1.91 -8.33
C PRO A 137 -0.27 -3.09 -9.01
N GLU A 138 0.03 -2.93 -10.30
CA GLU A 138 0.79 -3.94 -11.06
C GLU A 138 2.09 -4.33 -10.33
N PRO A 139 2.47 -5.62 -10.34
CA PRO A 139 3.72 -6.08 -9.77
C PRO A 139 4.92 -5.31 -10.33
N ILE A 140 5.81 -4.88 -9.46
CA ILE A 140 7.02 -4.12 -9.79
C ILE A 140 8.21 -5.05 -9.73
N LEU A 141 9.08 -4.96 -10.73
CA LEU A 141 10.37 -5.62 -10.70
C LEU A 141 11.41 -4.66 -10.12
N VAL A 142 12.06 -5.07 -9.02
CA VAL A 142 13.16 -4.32 -8.41
C VAL A 142 14.38 -5.23 -8.29
N GLY A 143 15.37 -5.00 -9.15
CA GLY A 143 16.44 -5.97 -9.40
C GLY A 143 15.86 -7.30 -9.88
N ASN A 144 16.08 -8.37 -9.11
CA ASN A 144 15.50 -9.68 -9.37
C ASN A 144 14.23 -9.96 -8.54
N HIS A 145 13.83 -9.07 -7.65
CA HIS A 145 12.66 -9.26 -6.79
C HIS A 145 11.39 -8.74 -7.46
N ILE A 146 10.31 -9.49 -7.34
CA ILE A 146 8.97 -9.06 -7.74
C ILE A 146 8.24 -8.62 -6.48
N PHE A 147 7.79 -7.37 -6.49
CA PHE A 147 7.20 -6.71 -5.34
C PHE A 147 5.83 -6.14 -5.70
N ILE A 148 4.82 -6.41 -4.86
CA ILE A 148 3.47 -5.85 -5.02
C ILE A 148 3.18 -4.98 -3.80
N PRO A 149 3.25 -3.66 -3.94
CA PRO A 149 2.83 -2.72 -2.90
C PRO A 149 1.34 -2.86 -2.56
N ASP A 150 0.92 -2.41 -1.39
CA ASP A 150 -0.51 -2.34 -1.04
C ASP A 150 -1.23 -1.25 -1.85
N PHE A 151 -0.56 -0.11 -2.04
CA PHE A 151 -1.09 1.02 -2.78
C PHE A 151 -0.07 1.65 -3.72
N SER A 152 -0.59 2.28 -4.77
CA SER A 152 0.14 3.31 -5.51
C SER A 152 -0.64 4.62 -5.48
N PHE A 153 0.09 5.72 -5.40
CA PHE A 153 -0.41 7.07 -5.54
C PHE A 153 0.20 7.69 -6.79
N GLU A 154 -0.64 8.30 -7.61
CA GLU A 154 -0.21 8.96 -8.85
C GLU A 154 -0.66 10.41 -8.87
N CYS A 155 0.27 11.33 -9.15
CA CYS A 155 -0.02 12.75 -9.29
C CYS A 155 0.95 13.36 -10.32
N MET A 156 0.41 13.95 -11.39
CA MET A 156 1.20 14.71 -12.39
C MET A 156 2.42 13.93 -12.92
N GLY A 157 2.25 12.63 -13.23
CA GLY A 157 3.32 11.76 -13.73
C GLY A 157 4.29 11.24 -12.65
N ARG A 158 4.18 11.67 -11.39
CA ARG A 158 4.91 11.09 -10.27
C ARG A 158 4.12 9.93 -9.67
N LYS A 159 4.79 8.81 -9.42
CA LYS A 159 4.21 7.61 -8.82
C LYS A 159 4.94 7.23 -7.54
N VAL A 160 4.21 7.14 -6.44
CA VAL A 160 4.72 6.77 -5.11
C VAL A 160 3.97 5.53 -4.62
N TYR A 161 4.68 4.58 -4.06
CA TYR A 161 4.11 3.34 -3.54
C TYR A 161 4.01 3.37 -2.03
N LEU A 162 3.06 2.62 -1.48
CA LEU A 162 2.91 2.41 -0.05
C LEU A 162 2.77 0.92 0.24
N GLU A 163 3.56 0.47 1.20
CA GLU A 163 3.47 -0.86 1.80
C GLU A 163 3.15 -0.73 3.28
N ILE A 164 2.11 -1.44 3.74
CA ILE A 164 1.64 -1.49 5.12
C ILE A 164 2.11 -2.80 5.75
N MET A 165 3.02 -2.71 6.71
CA MET A 165 3.53 -3.83 7.48
C MET A 165 2.79 -3.93 8.83
N GLY A 166 1.84 -4.87 8.90
CA GLY A 166 1.15 -5.26 10.13
C GLY A 166 0.98 -6.78 10.27
N PHE A 167 0.87 -7.25 11.52
CA PHE A 167 0.61 -8.66 11.89
C PHE A 167 1.57 -9.72 11.32
N TRP A 168 2.86 -9.62 11.63
CA TRP A 168 3.86 -10.61 11.25
C TRP A 168 4.69 -11.12 12.42
N THR A 169 5.40 -12.25 12.23
CA THR A 169 6.42 -12.68 13.18
C THR A 169 7.63 -11.74 13.10
N PRO A 170 8.36 -11.50 14.21
CA PRO A 170 9.58 -10.68 14.20
C PRO A 170 10.60 -11.15 13.15
N GLU A 171 10.74 -12.46 12.97
CA GLU A 171 11.67 -13.06 12.02
C GLU A 171 11.27 -12.78 10.57
N TYR A 172 9.97 -12.85 10.25
CA TYR A 172 9.49 -12.51 8.90
C TYR A 172 9.67 -11.01 8.64
N LEU A 173 9.32 -10.17 9.60
CA LEU A 173 9.49 -8.73 9.48
C LEU A 173 10.94 -8.38 9.19
N LYS A 174 11.89 -8.95 9.93
CA LYS A 174 13.33 -8.74 9.71
C LYS A 174 13.74 -9.07 8.28
N ARG A 175 13.37 -10.25 7.77
CA ARG A 175 13.66 -10.65 6.38
C ARG A 175 13.00 -9.73 5.35
N LYS A 176 11.78 -9.28 5.62
CA LYS A 176 11.03 -8.37 4.74
C LYS A 176 11.71 -6.99 4.69
N VAL A 177 12.10 -6.46 5.84
CA VAL A 177 12.83 -5.19 5.97
C VAL A 177 14.18 -5.25 5.26
N GLU A 178 14.95 -6.33 5.43
CA GLU A 178 16.23 -6.54 4.72
C GLU A 178 16.08 -6.61 3.19
N LYS A 179 14.92 -7.05 2.70
CA LYS A 179 14.63 -7.05 1.26
C LYS A 179 14.13 -5.70 0.77
N LEU A 180 13.28 -5.04 1.55
CA LEU A 180 12.82 -3.69 1.24
C LEU A 180 13.97 -2.68 1.28
N SER A 181 14.99 -2.86 2.11
CA SER A 181 16.19 -2.00 2.09
C SER A 181 16.98 -2.07 0.77
N LYS A 182 16.84 -3.18 0.03
CA LYS A 182 17.45 -3.36 -1.30
C LYS A 182 16.57 -2.84 -2.43
N VAL A 183 15.30 -2.52 -2.16
CA VAL A 183 14.42 -1.89 -3.12
C VAL A 183 14.94 -0.47 -3.37
N ARG A 184 15.34 -0.19 -4.60
CA ARG A 184 15.86 1.10 -5.06
C ARG A 184 15.07 1.54 -6.28
N ASP A 185 15.29 2.78 -6.71
CA ASP A 185 14.77 3.33 -7.97
C ASP A 185 13.24 3.49 -8.04
N ILE A 186 12.56 3.37 -6.89
CA ILE A 186 11.15 3.69 -6.73
C ILE A 186 10.95 4.56 -5.50
N ASP A 187 9.94 5.43 -5.52
CA ASP A 187 9.48 6.10 -4.32
C ASP A 187 8.60 5.13 -3.52
N LEU A 188 9.06 4.74 -2.35
CA LEU A 188 8.35 3.83 -1.46
C LEU A 188 8.20 4.44 -0.07
N ILE A 189 6.95 4.48 0.38
CA ILE A 189 6.59 4.76 1.77
C ILE A 189 6.30 3.42 2.45
N ILE A 190 6.86 3.23 3.64
CA ILE A 190 6.66 2.03 4.43
C ILE A 190 5.90 2.41 5.70
N ALA A 191 4.66 1.94 5.83
CA ALA A 191 3.88 2.09 7.05
C ALA A 191 4.11 0.89 7.97
N VAL A 192 4.59 1.11 9.19
CA VAL A 192 4.94 0.04 10.15
C VAL A 192 4.13 0.19 11.43
N GLN A 193 3.57 -0.91 11.91
CA GLN A 193 2.87 -0.92 13.20
C GLN A 193 3.84 -0.62 14.37
N LYS A 194 3.38 0.16 15.35
CA LYS A 194 4.21 0.75 16.42
C LYS A 194 5.06 -0.28 17.18
N ASP A 195 4.50 -1.45 17.44
CA ASP A 195 5.17 -2.51 18.21
C ASP A 195 6.42 -3.05 17.49
N PHE A 196 6.48 -2.87 16.17
CA PHE A 196 7.57 -3.31 15.31
C PHE A 196 8.52 -2.18 14.88
N ALA A 197 8.08 -0.93 15.00
CA ALA A 197 8.82 0.24 14.53
C ALA A 197 10.12 0.52 15.30
N ALA A 198 10.25 0.00 16.52
CA ALA A 198 11.43 0.23 17.37
C ALA A 198 12.64 -0.64 16.99
N THR A 199 12.47 -1.63 16.11
CA THR A 199 13.53 -2.54 15.66
C THR A 199 14.64 -1.78 14.92
N SER A 200 15.90 -2.20 15.10
CA SER A 200 17.05 -1.55 14.46
C SER A 200 16.99 -1.66 12.94
N GLU A 201 16.41 -2.75 12.43
CA GLU A 201 16.23 -2.99 11.01
C GLU A 201 15.26 -1.98 10.37
N VAL A 202 14.17 -1.62 11.05
CA VAL A 202 13.23 -0.62 10.51
C VAL A 202 13.87 0.77 10.49
N LYS A 203 14.70 1.10 11.48
CA LYS A 203 15.39 2.40 11.55
C LYS A 203 16.46 2.56 10.46
N SER A 204 17.01 1.47 9.93
CA SER A 204 18.04 1.50 8.88
C SER A 204 17.47 1.49 7.46
N LEU A 205 16.14 1.46 7.30
CA LEU A 205 15.52 1.55 5.98
C LEU A 205 15.85 2.88 5.30
N PRO A 206 16.26 2.86 4.03
CA PRO A 206 16.52 4.09 3.26
C PRO A 206 15.23 4.82 2.83
N HIS A 207 14.07 4.21 3.12
CA HIS A 207 12.74 4.66 2.67
C HIS A 207 12.05 5.54 3.69
N THR A 208 11.02 6.28 3.25
CA THR A 208 10.18 7.04 4.18
C THR A 208 9.35 6.08 5.04
N VAL A 209 9.57 6.10 6.35
CA VAL A 209 8.83 5.25 7.31
C VAL A 209 7.75 6.06 8.02
N ILE A 210 6.54 5.51 8.08
CA ILE A 210 5.41 6.04 8.86
C ILE A 210 5.04 5.01 9.92
N VAL A 211 4.96 5.44 11.18
CA VAL A 211 4.57 4.54 12.28
C VAL A 211 3.10 4.70 12.59
N TYR A 212 2.34 3.60 12.67
CA TYR A 212 0.93 3.62 13.02
C TYR A 212 0.61 2.67 14.19
N LYS A 213 -0.48 2.91 14.92
CA LYS A 213 -0.92 2.03 16.02
C LYS A 213 -1.97 1.02 15.53
N ASN A 214 -3.23 1.43 15.52
CA ASN A 214 -4.36 0.56 15.17
C ASN A 214 -4.86 0.81 13.74
N LYS A 215 -4.77 2.06 13.28
CA LYS A 215 -5.20 2.49 11.94
C LYS A 215 -4.11 3.36 11.36
N LEU A 216 -3.86 3.23 10.06
CA LEU A 216 -2.95 4.10 9.33
C LEU A 216 -3.63 5.46 9.09
N PRO A 217 -3.13 6.57 9.67
CA PRO A 217 -3.70 7.89 9.45
C PRO A 217 -3.47 8.38 8.02
N ALA A 218 -4.54 8.47 7.23
CA ALA A 218 -4.50 9.02 5.87
C ALA A 218 -3.89 10.43 5.78
N PRO A 219 -4.13 11.36 6.74
CA PRO A 219 -3.48 12.67 6.73
C PRO A 219 -1.95 12.61 6.82
N ASP A 220 -1.39 11.65 7.56
CA ASP A 220 0.07 11.53 7.73
C ASP A 220 0.72 11.00 6.45
N VAL A 221 0.08 10.03 5.80
CA VAL A 221 0.52 9.57 4.47
C VAL A 221 0.43 10.71 3.46
N TYR A 222 -0.67 11.48 3.47
CA TYR A 222 -0.82 12.63 2.58
C TYR A 222 0.27 13.69 2.80
N ARG A 223 0.61 14.02 4.05
CA ARG A 223 1.71 14.94 4.37
C ARG A 223 3.04 14.45 3.78
N LYS A 224 3.32 13.15 3.85
CA LYS A 224 4.51 12.57 3.22
C LYS A 224 4.44 12.61 1.70
N LEU A 225 3.29 12.33 1.11
CA LEU A 225 3.11 12.46 -0.34
C LEU A 225 3.38 13.88 -0.85
N LYS A 226 3.07 14.93 -0.07
CA LYS A 226 3.42 16.31 -0.43
C LYS A 226 4.92 16.53 -0.65
N GLU A 227 5.78 15.79 0.05
CA GLU A 227 7.24 15.88 -0.11
C GLU A 227 7.69 15.37 -1.50
N PHE A 228 6.89 14.50 -2.14
CA PHE A 228 7.13 13.94 -3.48
C PHE A 228 6.44 14.73 -4.60
N GLU A 229 5.65 15.75 -4.26
CA GLU A 229 5.00 16.55 -5.30
C GLU A 229 6.06 17.23 -6.16
N PRO A 230 5.91 17.21 -7.50
CA PRO A 230 6.82 17.93 -8.37
C PRO A 230 6.86 19.38 -7.91
N LYS A 231 8.08 19.90 -7.68
CA LYS A 231 8.29 21.32 -7.40
C LYS A 231 7.78 22.07 -8.61
N VAL A 232 6.56 22.59 -8.52
CA VAL A 232 6.06 23.55 -9.49
C VAL A 232 7.03 24.71 -9.42
N ASP A 233 7.77 24.96 -10.51
CA ASP A 233 8.66 26.12 -10.61
C ASP A 233 7.89 27.34 -10.14
N LYS A 234 8.29 27.91 -9.00
CA LYS A 234 7.62 29.07 -8.40
C LYS A 234 7.54 30.23 -9.39
N LYS A 235 8.44 30.29 -10.38
CA LYS A 235 8.41 31.24 -11.51
C LYS A 235 7.12 31.19 -12.36
N LYS A 236 6.46 30.03 -12.48
CA LYS A 236 5.16 29.93 -13.18
C LYS A 236 3.95 30.18 -12.28
N LYS A 237 4.12 30.19 -10.96
CA LYS A 237 3.03 30.46 -10.00
C LYS A 237 2.80 31.96 -9.78
N GLU A 238 3.79 32.81 -10.06
CA GLU A 238 3.64 34.27 -10.02
C GLU A 238 2.67 34.81 -11.09
N GLU A 239 2.40 34.06 -12.16
CA GLU A 239 1.53 34.50 -13.26
C GLU A 239 0.04 34.14 -13.11
N LYS A 240 -0.36 33.41 -12.05
CA LYS A 240 -1.78 33.29 -11.68
C LYS A 240 -2.03 33.87 -10.30
N LYS A 241 -1.90 35.20 -10.19
CA LYS A 241 -2.65 35.92 -9.15
C LYS A 241 -4.12 35.54 -9.32
N ILE A 242 -4.69 34.84 -8.35
CA ILE A 242 -6.14 34.72 -8.23
C ILE A 242 -6.62 36.16 -8.02
N GLU A 243 -7.15 36.78 -9.07
CA GLU A 243 -7.88 38.03 -8.95
C GLU A 243 -9.13 37.72 -8.13
N VAL A 244 -9.13 38.15 -6.87
CA VAL A 244 -10.30 38.01 -6.00
C VAL A 244 -11.32 39.04 -6.47
N PRO A 245 -12.51 38.63 -6.96
CA PRO A 245 -13.55 39.57 -7.36
C PRO A 245 -13.90 40.51 -6.20
N GLN A 246 -14.23 41.76 -6.51
CA GLN A 246 -14.52 42.76 -5.47
C GLN A 246 -15.74 42.36 -4.62
N GLU A 247 -16.66 41.60 -5.20
CA GLU A 247 -17.85 41.01 -4.59
C GLU A 247 -17.45 40.01 -3.50
N VAL A 248 -16.48 39.13 -3.77
CA VAL A 248 -15.96 38.17 -2.79
C VAL A 248 -15.31 38.89 -1.62
N ARG A 249 -14.56 39.97 -1.87
CA ARG A 249 -13.99 40.81 -0.81
C ARG A 249 -15.06 41.48 0.05
N LYS A 250 -16.17 41.93 -0.55
CA LYS A 250 -17.30 42.49 0.21
C LYS A 250 -17.93 41.43 1.11
N ILE A 251 -18.19 40.22 0.59
CA ILE A 251 -18.74 39.11 1.38
C ILE A 251 -17.83 38.78 2.56
N LEU A 252 -16.51 38.71 2.34
CA LEU A 252 -15.55 38.40 3.41
C LEU A 252 -15.42 39.51 4.46
N LYS A 253 -15.68 40.78 4.11
CA LYS A 253 -15.58 41.90 5.08
C LYS A 253 -16.55 41.76 6.25
N ASP A 254 -17.74 41.20 6.00
CA ASP A 254 -18.81 41.11 6.99
C ASP A 254 -18.73 39.84 7.84
N ILE A 255 -17.80 38.94 7.54
CA ILE A 255 -17.63 37.66 8.22
C ILE A 255 -16.56 37.78 9.32
N LYS A 256 -16.92 37.42 10.55
CA LYS A 256 -15.97 37.23 11.66
C LYS A 256 -15.51 35.78 11.78
N THR A 257 -16.46 34.85 11.72
CA THR A 257 -16.24 33.40 11.84
C THR A 257 -17.27 32.69 10.99
N ILE A 258 -16.86 31.70 10.20
CA ILE A 258 -17.74 30.87 9.36
C ILE A 258 -17.15 29.46 9.22
N SER A 259 -17.97 28.44 8.97
CA SER A 259 -17.42 27.14 8.57
C SER A 259 -16.91 27.16 7.13
N LEU A 260 -15.91 26.33 6.81
CA LEU A 260 -15.37 26.25 5.46
C LEU A 260 -16.43 25.77 4.45
N ARG A 261 -17.38 24.94 4.88
CA ARG A 261 -18.51 24.51 4.04
C ARG A 261 -19.45 25.66 3.69
N GLU A 262 -19.93 26.41 4.69
CA GLU A 262 -20.84 27.54 4.45
C GLU A 262 -20.17 28.59 3.56
N LEU A 263 -18.86 28.80 3.73
CA LEU A 263 -18.10 29.68 2.87
C LEU A 263 -18.02 29.18 1.42
N LEU A 264 -17.86 27.87 1.20
CA LEU A 264 -17.92 27.27 -0.13
C LEU A 264 -19.31 27.38 -0.76
N GLU A 265 -20.37 27.30 0.04
CA GLU A 265 -21.75 27.51 -0.42
C GLU A 265 -22.01 28.97 -0.83
N LEU A 266 -21.52 29.95 -0.07
CA LEU A 266 -21.59 31.38 -0.41
C LEU A 266 -20.80 31.73 -1.68
N LEU A 267 -19.69 31.03 -1.92
CA LEU A 267 -18.82 31.26 -3.08
C LEU A 267 -19.08 30.28 -4.24
N LYS A 268 -20.18 29.53 -4.19
CA LYS A 268 -20.50 28.50 -5.18
C LYS A 268 -20.58 29.04 -6.61
N GLU A 269 -21.07 30.27 -6.77
CA GLU A 269 -21.19 30.95 -8.06
C GLU A 269 -19.84 31.24 -8.73
N TYR A 270 -18.75 31.29 -7.95
CA TYR A 270 -17.39 31.55 -8.45
C TYR A 270 -16.60 30.28 -8.77
N ASN A 271 -17.19 29.11 -8.49
CA ASN A 271 -16.64 27.79 -8.83
C ASN A 271 -15.18 27.57 -8.34
N PHE A 272 -14.83 28.14 -7.19
CA PHE A 272 -13.50 27.97 -6.58
C PHE A 272 -13.32 26.58 -5.99
N THR A 273 -12.11 26.03 -6.10
CA THR A 273 -11.73 24.83 -5.34
C THR A 273 -11.53 25.14 -3.87
N VAL A 274 -11.53 24.11 -3.01
CA VAL A 274 -11.30 24.28 -1.57
C VAL A 274 -9.95 24.94 -1.30
N GLU A 275 -8.91 24.59 -2.05
CA GLU A 275 -7.57 25.19 -1.94
C GLU A 275 -7.58 26.68 -2.32
N GLN A 276 -8.34 27.04 -3.36
CA GLN A 276 -8.47 28.44 -3.78
C GLN A 276 -9.18 29.26 -2.71
N VAL A 277 -10.27 28.75 -2.12
CA VAL A 277 -10.97 29.44 -1.03
C VAL A 277 -10.08 29.62 0.19
N VAL A 278 -9.33 28.59 0.58
CA VAL A 278 -8.35 28.68 1.68
C VAL A 278 -7.28 29.75 1.38
N GLU A 279 -6.74 29.78 0.17
CA GLU A 279 -5.74 30.78 -0.23
C GLU A 279 -6.33 32.21 -0.24
N ILE A 280 -7.58 32.38 -0.68
CA ILE A 280 -8.28 33.67 -0.69
C ILE A 280 -8.47 34.18 0.74
N VAL A 281 -9.01 33.35 1.65
CA VAL A 281 -9.28 33.81 3.01
C VAL A 281 -8.01 34.05 3.83
N GLU A 282 -6.95 33.26 3.61
CA GLU A 282 -5.65 33.53 4.24
C GLU A 282 -5.05 34.87 3.77
N LYS A 283 -5.20 35.21 2.48
CA LYS A 283 -4.78 36.53 1.94
C LYS A 283 -5.59 37.69 2.51
N GLU A 284 -6.89 37.49 2.74
CA GLU A 284 -7.79 38.51 3.31
C GLU A 284 -7.76 38.53 4.87
N GLY A 285 -6.80 37.83 5.48
CA GLY A 285 -6.49 37.94 6.92
C GLY A 285 -7.27 36.99 7.82
N PHE A 286 -7.77 35.87 7.31
CA PHE A 286 -8.41 34.82 8.10
C PHE A 286 -7.41 33.69 8.48
N ILE A 287 -7.75 32.95 9.52
CA ILE A 287 -7.12 31.71 9.96
C ILE A 287 -8.10 30.58 9.71
N VAL A 288 -7.61 29.48 9.13
CA VAL A 288 -8.39 28.26 8.94
C VAL A 288 -8.00 27.23 10.00
N GLU A 289 -8.90 26.95 10.94
CA GLU A 289 -8.74 25.96 12.00
C GLU A 289 -9.35 24.62 11.61
N TRP A 290 -8.50 23.62 11.47
CA TRP A 290 -8.91 22.27 11.11
C TRP A 290 -9.18 21.43 12.37
N LYS A 291 -10.42 21.41 12.86
CA LYS A 291 -10.80 20.54 14.01
C LYS A 291 -11.12 19.11 13.58
N SER A 292 -11.60 18.90 12.36
CA SER A 292 -11.77 17.58 11.75
C SER A 292 -11.75 17.65 10.22
N LEU A 293 -11.89 16.50 9.56
CA LEU A 293 -11.91 16.37 8.09
C LEU A 293 -13.28 16.67 7.47
N GLU A 294 -14.32 16.83 8.28
CA GLU A 294 -15.61 17.28 7.79
C GLU A 294 -15.57 18.80 7.64
N LEU A 295 -15.90 19.31 6.45
CA LEU A 295 -15.84 20.75 6.15
C LEU A 295 -16.69 21.61 7.10
N ASN A 296 -17.72 21.03 7.73
CA ASN A 296 -18.52 21.67 8.79
C ASN A 296 -17.69 22.01 10.05
N ASN A 297 -16.66 21.22 10.32
CA ASN A 297 -15.82 21.32 11.50
C ASN A 297 -14.51 22.09 11.22
N VAL A 298 -14.34 22.60 10.01
CA VAL A 298 -13.23 23.49 9.65
C VAL A 298 -13.73 24.92 9.81
N ILE A 299 -13.11 25.69 10.71
CA ILE A 299 -13.57 27.04 11.05
C ILE A 299 -12.64 28.06 10.40
N VAL A 300 -13.19 28.96 9.63
CA VAL A 300 -12.50 30.13 9.06
C VAL A 300 -12.82 31.33 9.96
N LYS A 301 -11.83 31.87 10.66
CA LYS A 301 -12.00 32.99 11.59
C LYS A 301 -11.07 34.14 11.24
N ARG A 302 -11.52 35.39 11.34
CA ARG A 302 -10.67 36.55 11.06
C ARG A 302 -9.56 36.63 12.11
N ARG A 303 -8.35 37.00 11.70
CA ARG A 303 -7.28 37.32 12.65
C ARG A 303 -7.74 38.53 13.48
N SER A 304 -7.81 38.33 14.79
CA SER A 304 -7.97 39.40 15.77
C SER A 304 -6.76 40.33 15.74
#